data_AF-A0A8S9M5S2-F1
#
_entry.id   AF-A0A8S9M5S2-F1
#
_cell.length_a   1.000
_cell.length_b   1.000
_cell.length_c   1.000
_cell.angle_alpha   90.00
_cell.angle_beta   90.00
_cell.angle_gamma   90.00
#
_symmetry.space_group_name_H-M   'P 1'
#
loop_
_entity.id
_entity.type
_entity.pdbx_description
1 polymer ?
#
loop_
_entity_poly.entity_id
_entity_poly.type
_entity_poly.pdbx_seq_one_letter_code
_entity_poly.pdbx_strand_id
1 'polypeptide(L)'
;MSDTETVHQFTDKLMELVFRMKSCGWEVEDKEVVQKILSSLPLRFNEALVEEAETLSISDLIDFLLVHEYYTKPAQESVEESVTSIS
;
A
#
# COMPACT_ATOMS: atom_id res chain seq x y z
N MET A 1 -4.96 1.05 -6.65
CA MET A 1 -4.87 -0.19 -5.87
C MET A 1 -6.24 -0.84 -5.88
N SER A 2 -6.34 -2.14 -6.15
CA SER A 2 -7.63 -2.85 -6.02
C SER A 2 -7.91 -3.24 -4.57
N ASP A 3 -9.14 -3.65 -4.27
CA ASP A 3 -9.46 -4.06 -2.90
C ASP A 3 -8.71 -5.31 -2.43
N THR A 4 -8.28 -6.17 -3.36
CA THR A 4 -7.56 -7.42 -3.06
C THR A 4 -6.04 -7.28 -3.13
N GLU A 5 -5.54 -6.17 -3.67
CA GLU A 5 -4.11 -5.89 -3.77
C GLU A 5 -3.59 -5.37 -2.43
N THR A 6 -2.41 -5.84 -2.03
CA THR A 6 -1.74 -5.34 -0.81
C THR A 6 -1.00 -4.03 -1.08
N VAL A 7 -0.76 -3.23 -0.04
CA VAL A 7 0.02 -1.99 -0.14
C VAL A 7 1.37 -2.28 -0.79
N HIS A 8 2.07 -3.31 -0.32
CA HIS A 8 3.36 -3.71 -0.88
C HIS A 8 3.31 -4.03 -2.37
N GLN A 9 2.33 -4.83 -2.82
CA GLN A 9 2.17 -5.17 -4.24
C GLN A 9 1.89 -3.94 -5.09
N PHE A 10 1.06 -3.03 -4.59
CA PHE A 10 0.73 -1.79 -5.26
C PHE A 10 1.94 -0.86 -5.37
N THR A 11 2.65 -0.63 -4.27
CA THR A 11 3.79 0.30 -4.22
C THR A 11 4.97 -0.21 -5.02
N ASP A 12 5.23 -1.52 -5.04
CA ASP A 12 6.28 -2.12 -5.87
C ASP A 12 6.05 -1.83 -7.36
N LYS A 13 4.84 -2.12 -7.86
CA LYS A 13 4.48 -1.88 -9.27
C LYS A 13 4.56 -0.40 -9.62
N LEU A 14 4.11 0.47 -8.72
CA LEU A 14 4.16 1.91 -8.93
C LEU A 14 5.61 2.40 -8.99
N MET A 15 6.46 1.98 -8.06
CA MET A 15 7.86 2.39 -8.02
C MET A 15 8.66 1.82 -9.20
N GLU A 16 8.36 0.60 -9.65
CA GLU A 16 8.92 0.04 -10.89
C GLU A 16 8.53 0.91 -12.11
N LEU A 17 7.26 1.33 -12.19
CA LEU A 17 6.79 2.21 -13.24
C LEU A 17 7.49 3.58 -13.18
N VAL A 18 7.56 4.21 -12.02
CA VAL A 18 8.25 5.49 -11.80
C VAL A 18 9.73 5.39 -12.20
N PHE A 19 10.40 4.31 -11.80
CA PHE A 19 11.78 4.04 -12.16
C PHE A 19 11.97 3.94 -13.69
N ARG A 20 11.08 3.20 -14.38
CA ARG A 20 11.08 3.11 -15.84
C ARG A 20 10.81 4.44 -16.51
N MET A 21 9.86 5.23 -16.02
CA MET A 21 9.57 6.57 -16.55
C MET A 21 10.81 7.47 -16.45
N LYS A 22 11.42 7.53 -15.26
CA LYS A 22 12.66 8.28 -15.02
C LYS A 22 13.80 7.80 -15.94
N SER A 23 13.93 6.49 -16.13
CA SER A 23 14.94 5.89 -17.03
C SER A 23 14.73 6.26 -18.51
N CYS A 24 13.49 6.51 -18.92
CA CYS A 24 13.14 7.02 -20.25
C CYS A 24 13.31 8.55 -20.40
N GLY A 25 13.85 9.24 -19.38
CA GLY A 25 14.05 10.69 -19.39
C GLY A 25 12.81 11.50 -19.01
N TRP A 26 11.79 10.88 -18.41
CA TRP A 26 10.63 11.61 -17.91
C TRP A 26 10.97 12.23 -16.55
N GLU A 27 10.61 13.49 -16.37
CA GLU A 27 10.60 14.11 -15.05
C GLU A 27 9.37 13.59 -14.30
N VAL A 28 9.60 13.01 -13.13
CA VAL A 28 8.54 12.53 -12.23
C VAL A 28 8.87 13.06 -10.85
N GLU A 29 8.06 14.00 -10.37
CA GLU A 29 8.24 14.62 -9.07
C GLU A 29 7.70 13.71 -7.96
N ASP A 30 8.33 13.75 -6.79
CA ASP A 30 7.91 12.91 -5.68
C ASP A 30 6.48 13.24 -5.23
N LYS A 31 6.07 14.52 -5.35
CA LYS A 31 4.70 14.97 -5.09
C LYS A 31 3.68 14.27 -6.00
N GLU A 32 4.01 14.07 -7.28
CA GLU A 32 3.12 13.38 -8.21
C GLU A 32 2.96 11.91 -7.81
N VAL A 33 4.03 11.27 -7.33
CA VAL A 33 3.99 9.90 -6.83
C VAL A 33 3.15 9.80 -5.56
N VAL A 34 3.34 10.71 -4.61
CA VAL A 34 2.54 10.78 -3.38
C VAL A 34 1.06 10.95 -3.71
N GLN A 35 0.71 11.93 -4.55
CA GLN A 35 -0.67 12.13 -4.98
C GLN A 35 -1.23 10.91 -5.71
N LYS A 36 -0.40 10.23 -6.52
CA LYS A 36 -0.82 9.02 -7.20
C LYS A 36 -1.10 7.87 -6.22
N ILE A 37 -0.30 7.73 -5.17
CA ILE A 37 -0.53 6.74 -4.11
C ILE A 37 -1.87 7.05 -3.44
N LEU A 38 -2.03 8.25 -2.90
CA LEU A 38 -3.20 8.65 -2.11
C LEU A 38 -4.51 8.55 -2.91
N SER A 39 -4.52 9.05 -4.16
CA SER A 39 -5.70 8.96 -5.05
C SER A 39 -6.02 7.54 -5.52
N SER A 40 -5.10 6.59 -5.36
CA SER A 40 -5.27 5.20 -5.78
C SER A 40 -5.63 4.28 -4.61
N LEU A 41 -5.68 4.76 -3.37
CA LEU A 41 -6.01 3.96 -2.20
C LEU A 41 -7.50 3.60 -2.18
N PRO A 42 -7.86 2.37 -1.77
CA PRO A 42 -9.24 2.00 -1.55
C PRO A 42 -9.84 2.71 -0.33
N LEU A 43 -11.17 2.85 -0.30
CA LEU A 43 -11.91 3.54 0.78
C LEU A 43 -11.70 2.96 2.19
N ARG A 44 -11.14 1.73 2.31
CA ARG A 44 -10.77 1.14 3.60
C ARG A 44 -9.62 1.87 4.30
N PHE A 45 -8.84 2.64 3.56
CA PHE A 45 -7.86 3.56 4.12
C PHE A 45 -8.61 4.86 4.42
N ASN A 46 -8.86 5.13 5.70
CA ASN A 46 -9.68 6.25 6.16
C ASN A 46 -9.21 7.58 5.55
N GLU A 47 -10.14 8.35 4.97
CA GLU A 47 -9.89 9.63 4.30
C GLU A 47 -9.23 10.66 5.24
N ALA A 48 -9.51 10.59 6.55
CA ALA A 48 -8.87 11.45 7.55
C ALA A 48 -7.36 11.17 7.74
N LEU A 49 -6.91 9.95 7.43
CA LEU A 49 -5.47 9.61 7.48
C LEU A 49 -4.73 10.07 6.23
N VAL A 50 -5.45 10.33 5.14
CA VAL A 50 -4.87 10.72 3.84
C VAL A 50 -4.42 12.19 3.85
N GLU A 51 -5.11 13.09 4.57
CA GLU A 51 -4.74 14.51 4.65
C GLU A 51 -3.37 14.75 5.32
N GLU A 52 -3.08 14.05 6.43
CA GLU A 52 -1.77 14.18 7.09
C GLU A 52 -0.64 13.56 6.23
N ALA A 53 -1.00 12.55 5.44
CA ALA A 53 -0.09 11.78 4.63
C ALA A 53 0.41 12.52 3.36
N GLU A 54 -0.24 13.62 2.96
CA GLU A 54 0.21 14.48 1.84
C GLU A 54 1.54 15.18 2.11
N THR A 55 1.91 15.34 3.39
CA THR A 55 3.15 16.01 3.80
C THR A 55 4.33 15.05 3.97
N LEU A 56 4.07 13.75 3.86
CA LEU A 56 5.07 12.71 4.09
C LEU A 56 5.96 12.52 2.86
N SER A 57 7.19 12.06 3.11
CA SER A 57 8.02 11.50 2.04
C SER A 57 7.39 10.22 1.49
N ILE A 58 7.77 9.81 0.28
CA ILE A 58 7.25 8.56 -0.31
C ILE A 58 7.54 7.36 0.61
N SER A 59 8.73 7.29 1.24
CA SER A 59 9.06 6.20 2.15
C SER A 59 8.18 6.21 3.39
N ASP A 60 8.01 7.37 4.04
CA ASP A 60 7.21 7.48 5.26
C ASP A 60 5.74 7.17 4.98
N LEU A 61 5.23 7.59 3.82
CA LEU A 61 3.89 7.27 3.35
C LEU A 61 3.70 5.76 3.16
N ILE A 62 4.66 5.09 2.51
CA ILE A 62 4.61 3.63 2.29
C ILE A 62 4.63 2.90 3.64
N ASP A 63 5.54 3.28 4.54
CA ASP A 63 5.65 2.68 5.87
C ASP A 63 4.35 2.87 6.68
N PHE A 64 3.78 4.07 6.64
CA PHE A 64 2.50 4.37 7.26
C PHE A 64 1.38 3.47 6.73
N LEU A 65 1.28 3.32 5.40
CA LEU A 65 0.26 2.49 4.76
C LEU A 65 0.45 1.00 5.07
N LEU A 66 1.69 0.52 5.15
CA LEU A 66 2.00 -0.86 5.52
C LEU A 66 1.58 -1.17 6.96
N VAL A 67 1.85 -0.25 7.89
CA VAL A 67 1.42 -0.35 9.28
C VAL A 67 -0.11 -0.35 9.37
N HIS A 68 -0.77 0.57 8.66
CA HIS A 68 -2.23 0.62 8.62
C HIS A 68 -2.84 -0.66 8.05
N GLU A 69 -2.31 -1.18 6.93
CA GLU A 69 -2.77 -2.44 6.34
C GLU A 69 -2.59 -3.62 7.31
N TYR A 70 -1.48 -3.68 8.05
CA TYR A 70 -1.24 -4.72 9.05
C TYR A 70 -2.30 -4.72 10.16
N TYR A 71 -2.66 -3.56 10.70
CA TYR A 71 -3.67 -3.46 11.76
C TYR A 71 -5.12 -3.52 11.27
N THR A 72 -5.35 -3.26 9.98
CA THR A 72 -6.69 -3.29 9.37
C THR A 72 -7.03 -4.66 8.79
N LYS A 73 -6.06 -5.58 8.66
CA LYS A 73 -6.34 -6.99 8.37
C LYS A 73 -7.25 -7.54 9.47
N PRO A 74 -8.46 -8.04 9.15
CA PRO A 74 -9.24 -8.75 10.14
C PRO A 74 -8.41 -9.93 10.62
N ALA A 75 -8.35 -10.14 11.94
CA ALA A 75 -7.78 -11.31 12.56
C ALA A 75 -8.57 -12.56 12.14
N GLN A 76 -8.32 -13.06 10.93
CA GLN A 76 -8.93 -14.25 10.35
C GLN A 76 -7.81 -15.06 9.70
N GLU A 77 -6.92 -15.59 10.54
CA GLU A 77 -6.12 -16.80 10.29
C GLU A 77 -5.42 -17.18 11.61
N SER A 78 -6.24 -17.53 12.60
CA SER A 78 -5.80 -18.32 13.75
C SER A 78 -6.96 -19.21 14.14
N VAL A 79 -6.69 -20.52 14.12
CA VAL A 79 -7.61 -21.66 14.32
C VAL A 79 -8.47 -21.99 13.11
N GLU A 80 -7.89 -22.65 12.11
CA GLU A 80 -8.39 -23.93 11.55
C GLU A 80 -7.31 -24.59 10.68
N GLU A 81 -6.16 -24.96 11.26
CA GLU A 81 -5.37 -26.07 10.70
C GLU A 81 -4.61 -26.80 11.79
N SER A 82 -4.75 -28.14 11.80
CA SER A 82 -4.24 -29.15 12.77
C SER A 82 -5.14 -29.31 14.00
N VAL A 83 -5.79 -30.45 14.27
CA VAL A 83 -5.18 -31.77 14.50
C VAL A 83 -6.22 -32.90 14.24
N THR A 84 -5.95 -33.65 13.16
CA THR A 84 -5.93 -35.12 13.09
C THR A 84 -7.24 -35.91 13.01
N SER A 85 -7.53 -36.32 11.77
CA SER A 85 -8.02 -37.68 11.46
C SER A 85 -7.15 -38.73 12.14
N ILE A 86 -7.62 -39.34 13.23
CA ILE A 86 -7.15 -40.65 13.69
C ILE A 86 -8.32 -41.49 14.22
N SER A 87 -8.57 -42.55 13.45
CA SER A 87 -9.16 -43.86 13.79
C SER A 87 -10.64 -43.92 14.18
#